data_AF-A0A7V7XMJ8-F1
#
_entry.id   AF-A0A7V7XMJ8-F1
#
_cell.length_a   1.000
_cell.length_b   1.000
_cell.length_c   1.000
_cell.angle_alpha   90.00
_cell.angle_beta   90.00
_cell.angle_gamma   90.00
#
_symmetry.space_group_name_H-M   'P 1'
#
loop_
_entity.id
_entity.type
_entity.pdbx_description
1 polymer ?
#
loop_
_entity_poly.entity_id
_entity_poly.type
_entity_poly.pdbx_seq_one_letter_code
_entity_poly.pdbx_strand_id
1 'polypeptide(L)' 'MDWSKIALAFLPPCAPNPNPAESLWAWLKRHALANNCPASMAERSVTARGKLESAQRRATLAATFWRQAKLF' A
#
# COMPACT_ATOMS: atom_id res chain seq x y z
N MET A 1 19.70 -1.47 -16.75
CA MET A 1 18.95 -1.51 -15.48
C MET A 1 19.97 -1.72 -14.38
N ASP A 2 20.13 -0.72 -13.51
CA ASP A 2 21.10 -0.73 -12.43
C ASP A 2 20.48 -1.38 -11.18
N TRP A 3 20.99 -2.55 -10.80
CA TRP A 3 20.49 -3.33 -9.65
C TRP A 3 21.04 -2.86 -8.30
N SER A 4 22.02 -1.94 -8.30
CA SER A 4 22.67 -1.47 -7.07
C SER A 4 21.73 -0.74 -6.09
N LYS A 5 20.54 -0.34 -6.55
CA LYS A 5 19.54 0.41 -5.78
C LYS A 5 18.39 -0.43 -5.23
N ILE A 6 18.42 -1.74 -5.41
CA ILE A 6 17.36 -2.63 -4.92
C ILE A 6 17.81 -3.29 -3.62
N ALA A 7 17.03 -3.08 -2.55
CA ALA A 7 17.22 -3.73 -1.26
C ALA A 7 16.19 -4.85 -1.08
N LEU A 8 16.63 -5.98 -0.52
CA LEU A 8 15.76 -7.10 -0.18
C LEU A 8 15.66 -7.21 1.34
N ALA A 9 14.44 -7.31 1.87
CA ALA A 9 14.18 -7.53 3.28
C ALA A 9 13.61 -8.93 3.51
N PHE A 10 14.07 -9.62 4.56
CA PHE A 10 13.51 -10.90 4.96
C PHE A 10 12.13 -10.70 5.60
N LEU A 11 11.13 -11.43 5.10
CA LEU A 11 9.81 -11.51 5.72
C LEU A 11 9.55 -12.96 6.14
N PRO A 12 9.23 -13.23 7.41
CA PRO A 12 8.92 -14.59 7.83
C PRO A 12 7.67 -15.12 7.10
N PRO A 13 7.56 -16.45 6.90
CA PRO A 13 6.38 -17.05 6.29
C PRO A 13 5.09 -16.63 7.00
N CYS A 14 4.03 -16.34 6.23
CA CYS A 14 2.71 -15.99 6.75
C CYS A 14 2.71 -14.86 7.80
N ALA A 15 3.53 -13.82 7.60
CA ALA A 15 3.61 -12.69 8.51
C ALA A 15 2.87 -11.45 7.96
N PRO A 16 1.54 -11.34 8.16
CA PRO A 16 0.76 -10.21 7.65
C PRO A 16 1.11 -8.90 8.34
N ASN A 17 1.42 -8.95 9.65
CA ASN A 17 1.70 -7.75 10.45
C ASN A 17 2.98 -6.98 10.03
N PRO A 18 4.11 -7.65 9.69
CA PRO A 18 5.30 -6.97 9.17
C PRO A 18 5.28 -6.70 7.65
N ASN A 19 4.17 -6.94 6.93
CA ASN A 19 4.11 -6.64 5.49
C ASN A 19 3.58 -5.20 5.25
N PRO A 20 4.38 -4.29 4.67
CA PRO A 20 3.93 -2.92 4.40
C PRO A 20 2.75 -2.89 3.42
N ALA A 21 2.62 -3.89 2.54
CA ALA A 21 1.48 -4.02 1.63
C ALA A 21 0.15 -4.25 2.38
N GLU A 22 0.16 -5.02 3.48
CA GLU A 22 -1.05 -5.25 4.29
C GLU A 22 -1.52 -3.96 4.96
N SER A 23 -0.57 -3.15 5.44
CA SER A 23 -0.86 -1.83 6.03
C SER A 23 -1.45 -0.88 4.98
N LEU A 24 -0.90 -0.88 3.76
CA LEU A 24 -1.43 -0.13 2.63
C LEU A 24 -2.85 -0.58 2.27
N TRP A 25 -3.11 -1.89 2.21
CA TRP A 25 -4.44 -2.44 1.93
C TRP A 25 -5.46 -2.10 3.02
N ALA A 26 -5.08 -2.17 4.29
CA ALA A 26 -5.91 -1.76 5.41
C ALA A 26 -6.27 -0.27 5.31
N TRP A 27 -5.28 0.60 5.04
CA TRP A 27 -5.51 2.03 4.83
C TRP A 27 -6.42 2.31 3.63
N LEU A 28 -6.17 1.64 2.50
CA LEU A 28 -6.95 1.83 1.28
C LEU A 28 -8.44 1.54 1.53
N LYS A 29 -8.74 0.39 2.14
CA LYS A 29 -10.11 -0.03 2.46
C LYS A 29 -10.77 0.87 3.50
N ARG A 30 -10.05 1.22 4.56
CA ARG A 30 -10.62 1.95 5.72
C ARG A 30 -10.75 3.46 5.50
N HIS A 31 -9.90 4.06 4.66
CA HIS A 31 -9.83 5.52 4.54
C HIS A 31 -10.03 6.02 3.12
N ALA A 32 -9.33 5.44 2.14
CA ALA A 32 -9.34 5.98 0.79
C ALA A 32 -10.53 5.51 -0.06
N LEU A 33 -11.09 4.34 0.24
CA LEU A 33 -12.29 3.77 -0.36
C LEU A 33 -13.48 3.73 0.61
N ALA A 34 -13.36 4.35 1.77
CA ALA A 34 -14.46 4.46 2.73
C ALA A 34 -15.67 5.12 2.04
N ASN A 35 -16.84 4.48 2.15
CA ASN A 35 -18.10 4.93 1.56
C ASN A 35 -18.11 5.01 0.01
N ASN A 36 -17.10 4.45 -0.67
CA ASN A 36 -17.12 4.37 -2.12
C ASN A 36 -18.06 3.24 -2.55
N CYS A 37 -19.21 3.57 -3.15
CA CYS A 37 -20.19 2.61 -3.68
C CYS A 37 -20.26 2.68 -5.22
N PRO A 38 -19.23 2.18 -5.92
CA PRO A 38 -19.17 2.23 -7.38
C PRO A 38 -20.14 1.23 -8.02
N ALA A 39 -20.68 1.64 -9.17
CA ALA A 39 -21.69 0.92 -9.92
C ALA A 39 -21.12 -0.28 -10.69
N SER A 40 -19.78 -0.38 -10.82
CA SER A 40 -19.12 -1.48 -11.52
C SER A 40 -17.76 -1.84 -10.91
N MET A 41 -17.27 -3.04 -11.23
CA MET A 41 -15.91 -3.46 -10.90
C MET A 41 -14.83 -2.64 -11.64
N ALA A 42 -15.14 -2.14 -12.84
CA ALA A 42 -14.22 -1.28 -13.59
C ALA A 42 -14.00 0.05 -12.85
N GLU A 43 -15.10 0.67 -12.40
CA GLU A 43 -15.05 1.89 -11.59
C GLU A 43 -14.30 1.66 -10.26
N ARG A 44 -14.55 0.53 -9.57
CA ARG A 44 -13.78 0.11 -8.38
C ARG A 44 -12.29 0.12 -8.64
N SER A 45 -11.88 -0.50 -9.75
CA SER A 45 -10.47 -0.69 -10.11
C SER A 45 -9.79 0.65 -10.41
N VAL A 46 -10.45 1.52 -11.17
CA VAL A 46 -9.93 2.86 -11.50
C VAL A 46 -9.81 3.73 -10.24
N THR A 47 -10.84 3.77 -9.39
CA THR A 47 -10.78 4.55 -8.14
C THR A 47 -9.69 4.04 -7.21
N ALA A 48 -9.62 2.72 -7.00
CA ALA A 48 -8.59 2.11 -6.15
C ALA A 48 -7.18 2.45 -6.66
N ARG A 49 -6.94 2.31 -7.97
CA ARG A 49 -5.66 2.65 -8.59
C ARG A 49 -5.30 4.12 -8.39
N GLY A 50 -6.22 5.04 -8.66
CA GLY A 50 -5.98 6.47 -8.47
C GLY A 50 -5.65 6.85 -7.02
N LYS A 51 -6.30 6.20 -6.05
CA LYS A 51 -5.98 6.39 -4.63
C LYS A 51 -4.61 5.85 -4.26
N LEU A 52 -4.20 4.71 -4.81
CA LEU A 52 -2.86 4.14 -4.61
C LEU A 52 -1.77 5.01 -5.25
N GLU A 53 -1.96 5.50 -6.47
CA GLU A 53 -1.03 6.43 -7.14
C GLU A 53 -0.91 7.76 -6.35
N SER A 54 -2.01 8.24 -5.76
CA SER A 54 -1.98 9.38 -4.85
C SER A 54 -1.21 9.09 -3.56
N ALA A 55 -1.38 7.90 -2.97
CA ALA A 55 -0.65 7.48 -1.78
C ALA A 55 0.86 7.35 -2.05
N GLN A 56 1.25 6.86 -3.22
CA GLN A 56 2.64 6.75 -3.64
C GLN A 56 3.34 8.11 -3.71
N ARG A 57 2.63 9.17 -4.11
CA ARG A 57 3.17 10.54 -4.15
C ARG A 57 3.28 11.19 -2.75
N ARG A 58 2.72 10.58 -1.71
CA ARG A 58 2.74 11.09 -0.34
C ARG A 58 3.82 10.39 0.47
N ALA A 59 5.04 10.93 0.43
CA ALA A 59 6.22 10.35 1.10
C ALA A 59 5.98 9.97 2.57
N THR A 60 5.28 10.82 3.34
CA THR A 60 4.94 10.53 4.74
C THR A 60 4.06 9.30 4.89
N LEU A 61 3.06 9.13 4.02
CA LEU A 61 2.14 7.99 4.08
C LEU A 61 2.87 6.70 3.69
N ALA A 62 3.69 6.73 2.64
CA ALA A 62 4.55 5.61 2.28
C ALA A 62 5.47 5.23 3.46
N ALA A 63 6.16 6.19 4.07
CA ALA A 63 7.05 5.97 5.20
C ALA A 63 6.32 5.36 6.42
N THR A 64 5.06 5.74 6.69
CA THR A 64 4.30 5.13 7.79
C THR A 64 4.07 3.63 7.62
N PHE A 65 3.84 3.16 6.39
CA PHE A 65 3.65 1.74 6.11
C PHE A 65 4.95 0.94 6.30
N TRP A 66 6.08 1.50 5.86
CA TRP A 66 7.41 0.90 6.07
C TRP A 66 7.78 0.82 7.55
N ARG A 67 7.50 1.88 8.31
CA ARG A 67 7.73 1.90 9.76
C ARG A 67 6.84 0.92 10.52
N GLN A 68 5.57 0.79 10.13
CA GLN A 68 4.66 -0.21 10.71
C GLN A 68 5.18 -1.64 10.48
N ALA A 69 5.78 -1.87 9.31
CA ALA A 69 6.44 -3.12 8.95
C ALA A 69 7.79 -3.36 9.65
N LYS A 70 8.31 -2.38 10.40
CA LYS A 70 9.65 -2.40 11.03
C LYS A 70 10.79 -2.58 10.01
N LEU A 71 10.60 -2.07 8.80
CA LEU A 71 11.57 -2.12 7.71
C LEU A 71 12.36 -0.80 7.55
N PHE A 72 12.04 0.21 8.37
CA PHE A 72 12.72 1.50 8.47
C PHE A 72 12.43 2.16 9.82
#